data_AF-A0A177NEY8-F1
#
_entry.id   AF-A0A177NEY8-F1
#
_cell.length_a   1.000
_cell.length_b   1.000
_cell.length_c   1.000
_cell.angle_alpha   90.00
_cell.angle_beta   90.00
_cell.angle_gamma   90.00
#
_symmetry.space_group_name_H-M   'P 1'
#
loop_
_entity.id
_entity.type
_entity.pdbx_description
1 polymer ?
#
loop_
_entity_poly.entity_id
_entity_poly.type
_entity_poly.pdbx_seq_one_letter_code
_entity_poly.pdbx_strand_id
1 'polypeptide(L)'
;MLKRFSSALIGAWMLSNSAAAGAAIGLNLVPIAHSASALSVAISISGLGAGAAPSLAAYDLDLLFDAGHLAYVGTAFGDPALDNQLDPLDLGSNPATAALAGTGRLNLFELSLDTAADLHALQADSFTLAVVNFDVLANGSSELSLNVNALADAIGDPLPANVAPTTITTVPLPPACAAMAAKPKRFPAFPAGNRFCAVTGA
;
A
#
# COMPACT_ATOMS: atom_id res chain seq x y z
N MET A 1 39.76 0.14 73.96
CA MET A 1 39.72 -0.21 72.52
C MET A 1 39.00 -1.55 72.38
N LEU A 2 37.73 -1.55 71.95
CA LEU A 2 36.95 -2.77 71.73
C LEU A 2 36.06 -2.60 70.48
N LYS A 3 36.09 -3.60 69.61
CA LYS A 3 35.53 -3.72 68.25
C LYS A 3 34.01 -3.54 68.20
N ARG A 4 33.49 -2.98 67.08
CA ARG A 4 32.25 -3.43 66.43
C ARG A 4 32.33 -3.22 64.90
N PHE A 5 32.42 -4.34 64.18
CA PHE A 5 32.09 -4.42 62.75
C PHE A 5 30.57 -4.25 62.61
N SER A 6 30.11 -3.49 61.60
CA SER A 6 28.72 -3.53 61.16
C SER A 6 28.70 -3.33 59.65
N SER A 7 28.53 -4.46 58.97
CA SER A 7 28.23 -4.57 57.55
C SER A 7 26.95 -3.80 57.23
N ALA A 8 26.98 -2.94 56.21
CA ALA A 8 25.78 -2.44 55.56
C ALA A 8 25.86 -2.80 54.08
N LEU A 9 24.98 -3.72 53.71
CA LEU A 9 24.75 -4.27 52.38
C LEU A 9 24.14 -3.16 51.50
N ILE A 10 24.89 -2.60 50.56
CA ILE A 10 24.33 -1.69 49.55
C ILE A 10 23.88 -2.54 48.37
N GLY A 11 22.57 -2.74 48.27
CA GLY A 11 21.92 -3.47 47.19
C GLY A 11 22.12 -2.77 45.85
N ALA A 12 22.74 -3.47 44.91
CA ALA A 12 22.82 -3.06 43.53
C ALA A 12 21.42 -3.20 42.89
N TRP A 13 20.76 -2.07 42.66
CA TRP A 13 19.61 -2.00 41.78
C TRP A 13 20.10 -2.18 40.34
N MET A 14 20.01 -3.41 39.85
CA MET A 14 20.13 -3.71 38.43
C MET A 14 18.87 -3.13 37.75
N LEU A 15 18.99 -1.94 37.19
CA LEU A 15 18.05 -1.44 36.20
C LEU A 15 18.18 -2.35 34.98
N SER A 16 17.31 -3.35 34.89
CA SER A 16 17.10 -4.10 33.66
C SER A 16 16.54 -3.14 32.62
N ASN A 17 17.43 -2.54 31.82
CA ASN A 17 17.06 -1.88 30.58
C ASN A 17 16.68 -2.99 29.58
N SER A 18 15.45 -3.49 29.69
CA SER A 18 14.86 -4.31 28.64
C SER A 18 14.69 -3.40 27.43
N ALA A 19 15.71 -3.33 26.58
CA ALA A 19 15.52 -2.87 25.22
C ALA A 19 14.48 -3.82 24.62
N ALA A 20 13.25 -3.35 24.48
CA ALA A 20 12.29 -4.00 23.61
C ALA A 20 13.00 -4.07 22.26
N ALA A 21 13.30 -5.29 21.79
CA ALA A 21 13.69 -5.47 20.41
C ALA A 21 12.47 -5.03 19.60
N GLY A 22 12.46 -3.78 19.15
CA GLY A 22 11.45 -3.30 18.22
C GLY A 22 11.47 -4.24 17.03
N ALA A 23 10.29 -4.69 16.60
CA ALA A 23 10.19 -5.35 15.32
C ALA A 23 10.81 -4.41 14.27
N ALA A 24 11.57 -4.97 13.32
CA ALA A 24 12.12 -4.14 12.26
C ALA A 24 10.97 -3.49 11.50
N ILE A 25 10.96 -2.16 11.42
CA ILE A 25 9.90 -1.42 10.71
C ILE A 25 9.96 -1.80 9.24
N GLY A 26 8.83 -2.22 8.68
CA GLY A 26 8.72 -2.65 7.29
C GLY A 26 7.79 -1.74 6.51
N LEU A 27 8.22 -1.31 5.33
CA LEU A 27 7.38 -0.68 4.31
C LEU A 27 7.16 -1.65 3.15
N ASN A 28 5.90 -1.89 2.82
CA ASN A 28 5.51 -2.89 1.83
C ASN A 28 4.59 -2.30 0.77
N LEU A 29 4.79 -2.75 -0.47
CA LEU A 29 3.91 -2.49 -1.59
C LEU A 29 3.00 -3.70 -1.78
N VAL A 30 1.70 -3.50 -1.55
CA VAL A 30 0.72 -4.57 -1.59
C VAL A 30 -0.28 -4.28 -2.71
N PRO A 31 -0.29 -5.07 -3.80
CA PRO A 31 -1.33 -4.94 -4.82
C PRO A 31 -2.68 -5.37 -4.25
N ILE A 32 -3.61 -4.44 -4.14
CA ILE A 32 -4.94 -4.69 -3.54
C ILE A 32 -6.04 -4.87 -4.58
N ALA A 33 -5.83 -4.35 -5.79
CA ALA A 33 -6.69 -4.59 -6.94
C ALA A 33 -5.88 -4.52 -8.24
N HIS A 34 -6.10 -5.44 -9.17
CA HIS A 34 -5.47 -5.39 -10.48
C HIS A 34 -6.39 -5.96 -11.55
N SER A 35 -6.32 -5.37 -12.73
CA SER A 35 -7.02 -5.77 -13.94
C SER A 35 -6.12 -5.45 -15.14
N ALA A 36 -6.58 -5.71 -16.37
CA ALA A 36 -5.81 -5.35 -17.55
C ALA A 36 -5.76 -3.84 -17.82
N SER A 37 -6.59 -3.02 -17.16
CA SER A 37 -6.66 -1.58 -17.39
C SER A 37 -6.35 -0.74 -16.17
N ALA A 38 -6.40 -1.31 -14.96
CA ALA A 38 -6.21 -0.57 -13.72
C ALA A 38 -5.49 -1.42 -12.67
N LEU A 39 -4.67 -0.75 -11.86
CA LEU A 39 -3.91 -1.30 -10.75
C LEU A 39 -4.07 -0.37 -9.53
N SER A 40 -4.27 -0.96 -8.35
CA SER A 40 -4.24 -0.24 -7.07
C SER A 40 -3.26 -0.92 -6.13
N VAL A 41 -2.37 -0.12 -5.56
CA VAL A 41 -1.28 -0.58 -4.71
C VAL A 41 -1.37 0.16 -3.38
N ALA A 42 -1.47 -0.59 -2.30
CA ALA A 42 -1.35 -0.05 -0.95
C ALA A 42 0.13 0.03 -0.57
N ILE A 43 0.51 1.15 0.03
CA ILE A 43 1.79 1.31 0.75
C ILE A 43 1.46 1.10 2.22
N SER A 44 1.96 0.02 2.82
CA SER A 44 1.70 -0.30 4.23
C SER A 44 2.96 -0.20 5.07
N ILE A 45 2.81 0.24 6.32
CA ILE A 45 3.84 0.19 7.34
C ILE A 45 3.51 -0.89 8.38
N SER A 46 4.54 -1.47 9.00
CA SER A 46 4.40 -2.46 10.07
C SER A 46 5.56 -2.36 11.07
N GLY A 47 5.36 -2.89 12.28
CA GLY A 47 6.41 -3.00 13.30
C GLY A 47 6.58 -1.74 14.16
N LEU A 48 5.56 -0.87 14.22
CA LEU A 48 5.58 0.35 15.06
C LEU A 48 5.31 0.05 16.54
N GLY A 49 4.65 -1.07 16.85
CA GLY A 49 4.15 -1.38 18.18
C GLY A 49 2.78 -0.75 18.42
N ALA A 50 1.75 -1.58 18.57
CA ALA A 50 0.38 -1.09 18.77
C ALA A 50 0.26 -0.32 20.08
N GLY A 51 -0.20 0.93 20.02
CA GLY A 51 -0.45 1.71 21.23
C GLY A 51 0.81 2.05 22.03
N ALA A 52 1.98 2.06 21.39
CA ALA A 52 3.26 2.35 22.02
C ALA A 52 4.23 3.07 21.07
N ALA A 53 5.30 3.63 21.63
CA ALA A 53 6.41 4.13 20.84
C ALA A 53 7.22 2.98 20.22
N PRO A 54 7.79 3.17 19.01
CA PRO A 54 7.72 4.37 18.17
C PRO A 54 6.44 4.44 17.32
N SER A 55 5.74 5.57 17.33
CA SER A 55 4.64 5.86 16.39
C SER A 55 5.14 6.74 15.26
N LEU A 56 4.66 6.48 14.05
CA LEU A 56 4.95 7.27 12.85
C LEU A 56 4.21 8.61 12.91
N ALA A 57 4.92 9.72 12.68
CA ALA A 57 4.30 11.03 12.52
C ALA A 57 4.55 11.67 11.16
N ALA A 58 5.59 11.28 10.43
CA ALA A 58 5.82 11.82 9.10
C ALA A 58 6.46 10.81 8.15
N TYR A 59 6.10 10.90 6.89
CA TYR A 59 6.79 10.21 5.82
C TYR A 59 6.94 11.09 4.58
N ASP A 60 8.07 10.92 3.89
CA ASP A 60 8.36 11.41 2.55
C ASP A 60 8.94 10.23 1.75
N LEU A 61 8.17 9.76 0.77
CA LEU A 61 8.44 8.55 0.01
C LEU A 61 8.38 8.84 -1.48
N ASP A 62 9.32 8.27 -2.23
CA ASP A 62 9.23 8.21 -3.69
C ASP A 62 8.84 6.79 -4.11
N LEU A 63 7.66 6.67 -4.74
CA LEU A 63 7.23 5.47 -5.45
C LEU A 63 7.74 5.52 -6.88
N LEU A 64 8.61 4.57 -7.21
CA LEU A 64 9.17 4.38 -8.54
C LEU A 64 8.36 3.34 -9.31
N PHE A 65 8.00 3.67 -10.55
CA PHE A 65 7.24 2.81 -11.45
C PHE A 65 7.67 3.03 -12.91
N ASP A 66 7.40 2.04 -13.77
CA ASP A 66 7.64 2.20 -15.20
C ASP A 66 6.48 2.97 -15.86
N ALA A 67 6.75 4.23 -16.24
CA ALA A 67 5.78 5.10 -16.90
C ALA A 67 5.38 4.66 -18.32
N GLY A 68 6.08 3.70 -18.92
CA GLY A 68 5.65 3.04 -20.15
C GLY A 68 4.61 1.94 -19.93
N HIS A 69 4.50 1.42 -18.69
CA HIS A 69 3.57 0.36 -18.31
C HIS A 69 2.41 0.86 -17.46
N LEU A 70 2.63 1.89 -16.62
CA LEU A 70 1.66 2.41 -15.67
C LEU A 70 1.56 3.94 -15.77
N ALA A 71 0.35 4.47 -15.70
CA ALA A 71 0.09 5.91 -15.57
C ALA A 71 -0.56 6.21 -14.22
N TYR A 72 0.01 7.14 -13.45
CA TYR A 72 -0.56 7.58 -12.18
C TYR A 72 -1.92 8.27 -12.39
N VAL A 73 -2.94 7.84 -11.62
CA VAL A 73 -4.29 8.40 -11.67
C VAL A 73 -4.59 9.24 -10.42
N GLY A 74 -4.22 8.74 -9.24
CA GLY A 74 -4.52 9.41 -7.98
C GLY A 74 -4.03 8.62 -6.77
N THR A 75 -4.09 9.26 -5.62
CA THR A 75 -3.73 8.69 -4.32
C THR A 75 -4.84 8.98 -3.32
N ALA A 76 -5.23 7.97 -2.55
CA ALA A 76 -6.00 8.13 -1.33
C ALA A 76 -5.07 7.94 -0.12
N PHE A 77 -5.07 8.89 0.81
CA PHE A 77 -4.30 8.84 2.05
C PHE A 77 -5.09 8.14 3.16
N GLY A 78 -4.39 7.44 4.05
CA GLY A 78 -4.96 6.69 5.16
C GLY A 78 -5.34 5.25 4.83
N ASP A 79 -5.73 4.52 5.88
CA ASP A 79 -6.09 3.13 5.78
C ASP A 79 -7.58 2.96 5.46
N PRO A 80 -7.96 2.17 4.42
CA PRO A 80 -9.36 1.96 4.08
C PRO A 80 -10.23 1.32 5.17
N ALA A 81 -9.61 0.67 6.17
CA ALA A 81 -10.29 -0.01 7.27
C ALA A 81 -10.06 0.66 8.63
N LEU A 82 -8.93 1.36 8.82
CA LEU A 82 -8.54 2.01 10.07
C LEU A 82 -8.55 3.55 10.01
N ASP A 83 -9.01 4.14 8.91
CA ASP A 83 -8.96 5.58 8.64
C ASP A 83 -7.52 6.13 8.66
N ASN A 84 -7.36 7.46 8.74
CA ASN A 84 -6.03 8.08 8.71
C ASN A 84 -5.31 7.92 10.06
N GLN A 85 -4.35 7.01 10.10
CA GLN A 85 -3.54 6.72 11.30
C GLN A 85 -2.46 7.78 11.60
N LEU A 86 -2.27 8.77 10.73
CA LEU A 86 -1.53 10.00 11.02
C LEU A 86 -2.45 11.13 11.49
N ASP A 87 -3.78 10.95 11.47
CA ASP A 87 -4.78 11.89 12.00
C ASP A 87 -5.84 11.13 12.83
N PRO A 88 -5.46 10.32 13.84
CA PRO A 88 -6.40 9.47 14.56
C PRO A 88 -7.50 10.22 15.32
N LEU A 89 -7.32 11.51 15.58
CA LEU A 89 -8.32 12.37 16.22
C LEU A 89 -9.19 13.12 15.20
N ASP A 90 -8.85 13.10 13.91
CA ASP A 90 -9.49 13.89 12.84
C ASP A 90 -9.54 15.38 13.21
N LEU A 91 -8.42 15.88 13.76
CA LEU A 91 -8.31 17.24 14.29
C LEU A 91 -7.41 18.10 13.41
N GLY A 92 -8.04 18.95 12.61
CA GLY A 92 -7.34 19.95 11.82
C GLY A 92 -7.15 19.51 10.37
N SER A 93 -6.02 19.88 9.77
CA SER A 93 -5.71 19.48 8.40
C SER A 93 -4.23 19.16 8.33
N ASN A 94 -3.92 17.88 8.48
CA ASN A 94 -2.57 17.37 8.33
C ASN A 94 -2.11 17.58 6.88
N PRO A 95 -0.93 18.19 6.65
CA PRO A 95 -0.43 18.40 5.31
C PRO A 95 -0.09 17.05 4.65
N ALA A 96 -0.85 16.71 3.60
CA ALA A 96 -0.63 15.53 2.77
C ALA A 96 -0.55 15.94 1.30
N THR A 97 0.41 15.39 0.55
CA THR A 97 0.57 15.67 -0.88
C THR A 97 1.05 14.44 -1.63
N ALA A 98 0.44 14.19 -2.79
CA ALA A 98 0.92 13.23 -3.78
C ALA A 98 1.13 13.94 -5.11
N ALA A 99 2.34 13.92 -5.64
CA ALA A 99 2.66 14.60 -6.88
C ALA A 99 3.73 13.87 -7.68
N LEU A 100 3.60 13.85 -9.01
CA LEU A 100 4.64 13.35 -9.88
C LEU A 100 5.86 14.26 -9.79
N ALA A 101 6.94 13.75 -9.20
CA ALA A 101 8.22 14.43 -9.10
C ALA A 101 9.09 14.21 -10.35
N GLY A 102 8.64 13.37 -11.29
CA GLY A 102 9.28 13.08 -12.57
C GLY A 102 8.57 11.93 -13.29
N THR A 103 9.06 11.58 -14.49
CA THR A 103 8.57 10.40 -15.21
C THR A 103 8.85 9.14 -14.41
N GLY A 104 7.80 8.39 -14.07
CA GLY A 104 7.95 7.14 -13.30
C GLY A 104 8.30 7.34 -11.82
N ARG A 105 8.14 8.56 -11.29
CA ARG A 105 8.38 8.87 -9.87
C ARG A 105 7.24 9.69 -9.29
N LEU A 106 6.51 9.08 -8.36
CA LEU A 106 5.49 9.73 -7.55
C LEU A 106 6.08 10.02 -6.17
N ASN A 107 6.11 11.29 -5.76
CA ASN A 107 6.43 11.65 -4.38
C ASN A 107 5.15 11.67 -3.55
N LEU A 108 5.20 11.05 -2.38
CA LEU A 108 4.15 11.03 -1.37
C LEU A 108 4.69 11.59 -0.07
N PHE A 109 3.99 12.57 0.48
CA PHE A 109 4.34 13.19 1.74
C PHE A 109 3.10 13.32 2.62
N GLU A 110 3.25 13.02 3.89
CA GLU A 110 2.27 13.33 4.92
C GLU A 110 2.96 13.59 6.25
N LEU A 111 2.43 14.55 7.01
CA LEU A 111 2.89 14.89 8.35
C LEU A 111 1.68 15.04 9.28
N SER A 112 1.71 14.33 10.38
CA SER A 112 0.76 14.46 11.48
C SER A 112 1.02 15.73 12.29
N LEU A 113 -0.07 16.39 12.70
CA LEU A 113 -0.04 17.49 13.67
C LEU A 113 -0.55 17.07 15.05
N ASP A 114 -0.90 15.79 15.23
CA ASP A 114 -1.31 15.24 16.52
C ASP A 114 -0.12 15.15 17.49
N THR A 115 -0.42 15.13 18.78
CA THR A 115 0.62 15.01 19.78
C THR A 115 1.22 13.61 19.79
N ALA A 116 2.48 13.49 20.21
CA ALA A 116 3.10 12.18 20.35
C ALA A 116 2.34 11.26 21.31
N ALA A 117 1.71 11.81 22.35
CA ALA A 117 0.89 11.03 23.27
C ALA A 117 -0.33 10.41 22.58
N ASP A 118 -0.98 11.16 21.69
CA ASP A 118 -2.16 10.69 20.97
C ASP A 118 -1.76 9.65 19.90
N LEU A 119 -0.69 9.90 19.14
CA LEU A 119 -0.16 8.94 18.18
C LEU A 119 0.26 7.63 18.86
N HIS A 120 0.99 7.72 19.98
CA HIS A 120 1.33 6.53 20.77
C HIS A 120 0.10 5.80 21.29
N ALA A 121 -0.97 6.48 21.67
CA ALA A 121 -2.13 5.81 22.24
C ALA A 121 -3.04 5.17 21.18
N LEU A 122 -3.10 5.75 19.97
CA LEU A 122 -4.16 5.46 19.00
C LEU A 122 -3.67 4.78 17.73
N GLN A 123 -2.38 4.90 17.39
CA GLN A 123 -1.86 4.33 16.16
C GLN A 123 -1.69 2.80 16.25
N ALA A 124 -2.16 2.11 15.22
CA ALA A 124 -2.01 0.67 15.10
C ALA A 124 -0.55 0.25 14.83
N ASP A 125 -0.20 -1.01 15.16
CA ASP A 125 1.12 -1.58 14.88
C ASP A 125 1.45 -1.63 13.36
N SER A 126 0.40 -1.82 12.56
CA SER A 126 0.49 -1.86 11.10
C SER A 126 -0.77 -1.26 10.47
N PHE A 127 -0.59 -0.56 9.37
CA PHE A 127 -1.66 0.10 8.64
C PHE A 127 -1.19 0.53 7.24
N THR A 128 -2.14 0.89 6.39
CA THR A 128 -1.91 1.47 5.07
C THR A 128 -1.69 2.97 5.18
N LEU A 129 -0.56 3.46 4.67
CA LEU A 129 -0.26 4.88 4.58
C LEU A 129 -1.07 5.55 3.47
N ALA A 130 -1.05 4.91 2.30
CA ALA A 130 -1.72 5.42 1.12
C ALA A 130 -2.05 4.29 0.13
N VAL A 131 -3.10 4.51 -0.65
CA VAL A 131 -3.46 3.69 -1.81
C VAL A 131 -3.20 4.50 -3.07
N VAL A 132 -2.30 4.00 -3.92
CA VAL A 132 -1.96 4.61 -5.20
C VAL A 132 -2.66 3.87 -6.33
N ASN A 133 -3.36 4.62 -7.18
CA ASN A 133 -4.09 4.09 -8.32
C ASN A 133 -3.37 4.41 -9.63
N PHE A 134 -3.29 3.41 -10.50
CA PHE A 134 -2.67 3.49 -11.81
C PHE A 134 -3.61 2.96 -12.90
N ASP A 135 -3.53 3.58 -14.08
CA ASP A 135 -3.97 2.97 -15.34
C ASP A 135 -2.85 2.09 -15.90
N VAL A 136 -3.23 0.94 -16.45
CA VAL A 136 -2.30 0.01 -17.11
C VAL A 136 -2.21 0.37 -18.59
N LEU A 137 -1.04 0.85 -19.02
CA LEU A 137 -0.77 1.27 -20.39
C LEU A 137 -0.29 0.12 -21.27
N ALA A 138 0.45 -0.83 -20.68
CA ALA A 138 1.01 -1.97 -21.38
C ALA A 138 0.91 -3.25 -20.53
N ASN A 139 0.68 -4.37 -21.22
CA ASN A 139 0.73 -5.69 -20.61
C ASN A 139 2.20 -6.10 -20.43
N GLY A 140 2.51 -6.73 -19.31
CA GLY A 140 3.86 -7.17 -19.03
C GLY A 140 4.16 -7.20 -17.55
N SER A 141 5.45 -7.23 -17.22
CA SER A 141 5.94 -7.16 -15.86
C SER A 141 6.49 -5.75 -15.61
N SER A 142 6.03 -5.09 -14.55
CA SER A 142 6.57 -3.81 -14.09
C SER A 142 7.01 -3.95 -12.64
N GLU A 143 8.20 -3.46 -12.32
CA GLU A 143 8.68 -3.40 -10.94
C GLU A 143 8.22 -2.09 -10.31
N LEU A 144 7.72 -2.19 -9.08
CA LEU A 144 7.46 -1.07 -8.19
C LEU A 144 8.50 -1.10 -7.07
N SER A 145 9.09 0.04 -6.76
CA SER A 145 10.01 0.18 -5.64
C SER A 145 9.74 1.49 -4.88
N LEU A 146 10.10 1.51 -3.60
CA LEU A 146 9.99 2.68 -2.74
C LEU A 146 11.38 3.16 -2.36
N ASN A 147 11.56 4.47 -2.42
CA ASN A 147 12.68 5.18 -1.83
C ASN A 147 12.19 5.97 -0.63
N VAL A 148 12.84 5.82 0.52
CA VAL A 148 12.50 6.56 1.74
C VAL A 148 13.36 7.82 1.78
N ASN A 149 12.75 8.98 1.56
CA ASN A 149 13.43 10.27 1.68
C ASN A 149 13.49 10.69 3.14
N ALA A 150 12.38 10.53 3.86
CA ALA A 150 12.29 10.72 5.30
C ALA A 150 11.20 9.80 5.89
N LEU A 151 11.46 9.29 7.08
CA LEU A 151 10.49 8.60 7.91
C LEU A 151 10.79 9.01 9.35
N ALA A 152 9.84 9.63 10.03
CA ALA A 152 10.07 10.20 11.36
C ALA A 152 9.00 9.75 12.35
N ASP A 153 9.44 9.50 13.58
CA ASP A 153 8.54 9.20 14.68
C ASP A 153 7.83 10.44 15.23
N ALA A 154 6.99 10.22 16.23
CA ALA A 154 6.19 11.25 16.87
C ALA A 154 6.96 12.37 17.58
N ILE A 155 8.26 12.21 17.81
CA ILE A 155 9.14 13.25 18.37
C ILE A 155 10.11 13.83 17.33
N GLY A 156 10.05 13.35 16.08
CA GLY A 156 10.85 13.82 14.95
C GLY A 156 12.15 13.03 14.75
N ASP A 157 12.36 11.93 15.46
CA ASP A 157 13.55 11.09 15.29
C ASP A 157 13.39 10.18 14.05
N PRO A 158 14.46 9.97 13.26
CA PRO A 158 14.38 9.13 12.07
C PRO A 158 14.07 7.66 12.40
N LEU A 159 13.14 7.08 11.66
CA LEU A 159 12.80 5.65 11.73
C LEU A 159 13.44 4.88 10.58
N PRO A 160 14.41 3.98 10.84
CA PRO A 160 14.94 3.12 9.81
C PRO A 160 13.88 2.08 9.41
N ALA A 161 13.55 2.02 8.12
CA ALA A 161 12.60 1.06 7.57
C ALA A 161 13.23 0.17 6.51
N ASN A 162 12.84 -1.10 6.52
CA ASN A 162 13.17 -2.05 5.49
C ASN A 162 12.15 -1.93 4.36
N VAL A 163 12.64 -1.90 3.13
CA VAL A 163 11.81 -1.80 1.93
C VAL A 163 12.14 -2.95 0.99
N ALA A 164 11.12 -3.57 0.42
CA ALA A 164 11.28 -4.57 -0.64
C ALA A 164 10.55 -4.13 -1.91
N PRO A 165 11.21 -4.22 -3.09
CA PRO A 165 10.53 -4.00 -4.36
C PRO A 165 9.48 -5.09 -4.59
N THR A 166 8.48 -4.79 -5.41
CA THR A 166 7.40 -5.70 -5.76
C THR A 166 7.20 -5.70 -7.27
N THR A 167 7.14 -6.87 -7.86
CA THR A 167 6.85 -7.03 -9.29
C THR A 167 5.37 -7.25 -9.52
N ILE A 168 4.78 -6.49 -10.44
CA ILE A 168 3.40 -6.63 -10.88
C ILE A 168 3.37 -7.17 -12.29
N THR A 169 2.51 -8.15 -12.53
CA THR A 169 2.25 -8.69 -13.87
C THR A 169 0.84 -8.33 -14.31
N THR A 170 0.73 -7.61 -15.43
CA THR A 170 -0.54 -7.30 -16.08
C THR A 170 -0.70 -8.18 -17.30
N VAL A 171 -1.81 -8.92 -17.34
CA VAL A 171 -2.11 -9.86 -18.42
C VAL A 171 -3.32 -9.39 -19.23
N PRO A 172 -3.33 -9.59 -20.55
CA PRO A 172 -4.48 -9.25 -21.38
C PRO A 172 -5.74 -10.02 -20.95
N LEU A 173 -6.92 -9.44 -21.18
CA LEU A 173 -8.17 -10.18 -21.01
C LEU A 173 -8.17 -11.42 -21.92
N PRO A 174 -8.56 -12.60 -21.40
CA PRO A 174 -8.72 -13.79 -22.23
C PRO A 174 -9.69 -13.53 -23.39
N PRO A 175 -9.35 -13.95 -24.63
CA PRO A 175 -10.19 -13.74 -25.82
C PRO A 175 -11.62 -14.28 -25.68
N ALA A 176 -11.83 -15.29 -24.84
CA ALA A 176 -13.13 -15.89 -24.58
C ALA A 176 -14.16 -14.89 -24.01
N CYS A 177 -13.73 -13.90 -23.21
CA CYS A 177 -14.63 -12.85 -22.72
C CYS A 177 -15.03 -11.87 -23.82
N ALA A 178 -14.12 -11.55 -24.74
CA ALA A 178 -14.41 -10.71 -25.91
C ALA A 178 -15.37 -11.39 -26.89
N ALA A 179 -15.31 -12.73 -27.01
CA ALA A 179 -16.19 -13.51 -27.86
C ALA A 179 -17.65 -13.54 -27.38
N MET A 180 -17.91 -13.45 -26.06
CA MET A 180 -19.28 -13.41 -25.51
C MET A 180 -19.95 -12.04 -25.59
N ALA A 181 -19.18 -10.95 -25.73
CA ALA A 181 -19.72 -9.59 -25.89
C ALA A 181 -20.08 -9.25 -27.35
N ALA A 182 -19.61 -10.03 -28.32
CA ALA A 182 -19.97 -9.85 -29.72
C ALA A 182 -21.41 -10.35 -29.97
N LYS A 183 -22.32 -9.42 -30.32
CA LYS A 183 -23.69 -9.73 -30.77
C LYS A 183 -23.66 -10.92 -31.75
N PRO A 184 -24.49 -11.97 -31.57
CA PRO A 184 -24.53 -13.09 -32.51
C PRO A 184 -24.81 -12.52 -33.90
N LYS A 185 -23.85 -12.69 -34.81
CA LYS A 185 -24.03 -12.34 -36.22
C LYS A 185 -25.25 -13.11 -36.71
N ARG A 186 -26.31 -12.38 -37.08
CA ARG A 186 -27.53 -12.93 -37.66
C ARG A 186 -27.12 -13.81 -38.83
N PHE A 187 -27.33 -15.12 -38.69
CA PHE A 187 -27.03 -16.07 -39.76
C PHE A 187 -27.74 -15.62 -41.05
N PRO A 188 -27.07 -15.65 -42.21
CA PRO A 188 -27.73 -15.31 -43.47
C PRO A 188 -28.85 -16.31 -43.72
N ALA A 189 -30.04 -15.78 -44.05
CA ALA A 189 -31.18 -16.59 -44.45
C ALA A 189 -30.79 -17.46 -45.65
N PHE A 190 -31.10 -18.76 -45.56
CA PHE A 190 -30.97 -19.70 -46.67
C PHE A 190 -31.69 -19.14 -47.92
N PRO A 191 -31.06 -19.18 -49.11
CA PRO A 191 -31.69 -18.68 -50.31
C PRO A 191 -32.88 -19.56 -50.68
N ALA A 192 -34.00 -18.92 -50.98
CA ALA A 192 -35.20 -19.56 -51.51
C ALA A 192 -34.85 -20.25 -52.84
N GLY A 193 -34.73 -21.58 -52.80
CA GLY A 193 -34.36 -22.45 -53.92
C GLY A 193 -35.45 -23.46 -54.27
N ASN A 194 -36.56 -22.92 -54.77
CA ASN A 194 -37.46 -23.42 -55.81
C ASN A 194 -37.55 -24.93 -56.17
N ARG A 195 -38.82 -25.37 -56.34
CA ARG A 195 -39.36 -26.49 -57.16
C ARG A 195 -39.65 -27.84 -56.48
N PHE A 196 -40.86 -27.93 -55.94
CA PHE A 196 -41.66 -29.16 -55.97
C PHE A 196 -41.89 -29.58 -57.43
N CYS A 197 -41.32 -30.71 -57.84
CA CYS A 197 -41.70 -31.43 -59.05
C CYS A 197 -42.54 -32.63 -58.63
N ALA A 198 -43.67 -32.83 -59.30
CA ALA A 198 -44.69 -33.83 -59.00
C ALA A 198 -44.20 -35.27 -59.20
N VAL A 199 -44.74 -36.20 -58.40
CA VAL A 199 -44.88 -37.62 -58.77
C VAL A 199 -46.34 -38.02 -58.58
N THR A 200 -46.97 -38.32 -59.70
CA THR A 200 -48.29 -38.94 -59.87
C THR A 200 -48.16 -40.48 -59.95
N GLY A 201 -49.11 -41.19 -59.34
CA GLY A 201 -49.50 -42.59 -59.66
C GLY A 201 -48.56 -43.67 -59.12
N ALA A 202 -49.01 -44.78 -58.54
CA ALA A 202 -50.32 -45.46 -58.55
C ALA A 202 -50.54 -46.21 -57.22
#